data_AF-A0A3A1X024-F1
#
_entry.id   AF-A0A3A1X024-F1
#
_cell.length_a   1.000
_cell.length_b   1.000
_cell.length_c   1.000
_cell.angle_alpha   90.00
_cell.angle_beta   90.00
_cell.angle_gamma   90.00
#
_symmetry.space_group_name_H-M   'P 1'
#
loop_
_entity.id
_entity.type
_entity.pdbx_description
1 polymer ?
#
loop_
_entity_poly.entity_id
_entity_poly.type
_entity_poly.pdbx_seq_one_letter_code
_entity_poly.pdbx_strand_id
1 'polypeptide(L)'
;GLWIIYLGFGAGLAVFIFTGVIKGIPQELEESAMIDGASVPRIFFQIIIPIMRPAIVSVSILQTMWIWNDFLLPYLTLDLNKYKTVSIAVQYLKGGYGSVEMGAMMGCLVLAILPIIIFYLICQKYIIKGVMSGAVKG
;
A
#
# COMPACT_ATOMS: atom_id res chain seq x y z
N GLY A 1 -9.87 15.06 -1.27
CA GLY A 1 -10.93 14.04 -1.22
C GLY A 1 -10.39 12.64 -1.42
N LEU A 2 -9.77 12.38 -2.58
CA LEU A 2 -9.33 11.05 -3.01
C LEU A 2 -8.54 10.23 -1.96
N TRP A 3 -7.62 10.85 -1.21
CA TRP A 3 -6.83 10.15 -0.19
C TRP A 3 -7.69 9.57 0.95
N ILE A 4 -8.79 10.21 1.34
CA ILE A 4 -9.72 9.71 2.37
C ILE A 4 -10.42 8.45 1.87
N ILE A 5 -10.78 8.44 0.58
CA ILE A 5 -11.45 7.30 -0.05
C ILE A 5 -10.48 6.12 -0.10
N TYR A 6 -9.22 6.35 -0.46
CA TYR A 6 -8.19 5.30 -0.42
C TYR A 6 -7.93 4.75 0.99
N LEU A 7 -7.97 5.59 2.03
CA LEU A 7 -7.88 5.10 3.41
C LEU A 7 -9.04 4.17 3.74
N GLY A 8 -10.27 4.52 3.36
CA GLY A 8 -11.45 3.70 3.60
C GLY A 8 -11.40 2.34 2.88
N PHE A 9 -11.14 2.34 1.58
CA PHE A 9 -11.08 1.11 0.78
C PHE A 9 -9.87 0.25 1.12
N GLY A 10 -8.71 0.86 1.39
CA GLY A 10 -7.48 0.14 1.73
C GLY A 10 -7.46 -0.42 3.15
N ALA A 11 -8.30 0.09 4.06
CA ALA A 11 -8.27 -0.28 5.48
C ALA A 11 -8.50 -1.77 5.71
N GLY A 12 -9.41 -2.42 4.97
CA GLY A 12 -9.77 -3.83 5.22
C GLY A 12 -8.56 -4.77 5.13
N LEU A 13 -7.77 -4.66 4.06
CA LEU A 13 -6.55 -5.46 3.87
C LEU A 13 -5.49 -5.12 4.92
N ALA A 14 -5.31 -3.83 5.22
CA ALA A 14 -4.34 -3.38 6.22
C ALA A 14 -4.66 -3.95 7.61
N VAL A 15 -5.93 -3.84 8.04
CA VAL A 15 -6.40 -4.38 9.32
C VAL A 15 -6.27 -5.89 9.37
N PHE A 16 -6.60 -6.60 8.29
CA PHE A 16 -6.45 -8.05 8.20
C PHE A 16 -4.99 -8.49 8.44
N ILE A 17 -4.04 -7.87 7.71
CA ILE A 17 -2.61 -8.20 7.84
C ILE A 17 -2.10 -7.83 9.24
N PHE A 18 -2.41 -6.63 9.73
CA PHE A 18 -1.97 -6.19 11.05
C PHE A 18 -2.51 -7.08 12.17
N THR A 19 -3.79 -7.47 12.10
CA THR A 19 -4.39 -8.38 13.08
C THR A 19 -3.70 -9.75 13.06
N GLY A 20 -3.37 -10.28 11.88
CA GLY A 20 -2.63 -11.54 11.75
C GLY A 20 -1.25 -11.48 12.42
N VAL A 21 -0.55 -10.35 12.27
CA VAL A 21 0.77 -10.14 12.88
C VAL A 21 0.68 -9.93 14.39
N ILE A 22 -0.28 -9.12 14.86
CA ILE A 22 -0.50 -8.84 16.29
C ILE A 22 -0.84 -10.13 17.04
N LYS A 23 -1.70 -11.00 16.48
CA LYS A 23 -2.02 -12.31 17.08
C LYS A 23 -0.80 -13.23 17.22
N GLY A 24 0.26 -12.97 16.45
CA GLY A 24 1.52 -13.71 16.55
C GLY A 24 2.48 -13.21 17.63
N ILE A 25 2.18 -12.07 18.28
CA ILE A 25 2.99 -11.48 19.36
C ILE A 25 2.60 -12.16 20.69
N PRO A 26 3.56 -12.69 21.47
CA PRO A 26 3.27 -13.29 22.76
C PRO A 26 2.66 -12.28 23.75
N GLN A 27 1.58 -12.65 24.42
CA GLN A 27 0.93 -11.78 25.42
C GLN A 27 1.85 -11.50 26.63
N GLU A 28 2.73 -12.43 26.96
CA GLU A 28 3.74 -12.32 28.04
C GLU A 28 4.62 -11.07 27.90
N LEU A 29 4.83 -10.60 26.66
CA LEU A 29 5.63 -9.41 26.35
C LEU A 29 4.94 -8.11 26.82
N GLU A 30 3.61 -8.05 26.71
CA GLU A 30 2.82 -6.93 27.23
C GLU A 30 2.70 -7.01 28.75
N GLU A 31 2.49 -8.21 29.30
CA GLU A 31 2.39 -8.44 30.75
C GLU A 31 3.69 -8.07 31.48
N SER A 32 4.85 -8.46 30.92
CA SER A 32 6.16 -8.08 31.48
C SER A 32 6.37 -6.57 31.46
N ALA A 33 5.99 -5.90 30.37
CA ALA A 33 6.10 -4.45 30.27
C ALA A 33 5.17 -3.71 31.25
N MET A 34 3.97 -4.26 31.51
CA MET A 34 3.06 -3.73 32.55
C MET A 34 3.63 -3.92 33.96
N ILE A 35 4.28 -5.06 34.24
CA ILE A 35 4.98 -5.31 35.52
C ILE A 35 6.12 -4.31 35.71
N ASP A 36 6.84 -3.95 34.65
CA ASP A 36 7.89 -2.91 34.63
C ASP A 36 7.33 -1.47 34.74
N GLY A 37 6.01 -1.30 34.92
CA GLY A 37 5.37 0.00 35.09
C GLY A 37 5.15 0.78 33.80
N ALA A 38 5.22 0.13 32.62
CA ALA A 38 4.90 0.78 31.36
C ALA A 38 3.38 1.00 31.21
N SER A 39 2.98 2.22 30.83
CA SER A 39 1.58 2.52 30.51
C SER A 39 1.16 1.92 29.17
N VAL A 40 -0.14 1.66 28.98
CA VAL A 40 -0.68 1.06 27.74
C VAL A 40 -0.25 1.81 26.46
N PRO A 41 -0.32 3.16 26.39
CA PRO A 41 0.16 3.87 25.20
C PRO A 41 1.66 3.67 24.96
N ARG A 42 2.46 3.55 26.03
CA ARG A 42 3.90 3.31 25.94
C ARG A 42 4.19 1.93 25.36
N ILE A 43 3.49 0.90 25.83
CA ILE A 43 3.60 -0.47 25.31
C ILE A 43 3.27 -0.49 23.82
N PHE A 44 2.15 0.13 23.43
CA PHE A 44 1.74 0.17 22.02
C PHE A 44 2.80 0.85 21.12
N PHE A 45 3.21 2.07 21.44
CA PHE A 45 4.12 2.84 20.57
C PHE A 45 5.59 2.41 20.64
N GLN A 46 6.06 1.92 21.80
CA GLN A 46 7.48 1.59 22.01
C GLN A 46 7.80 0.10 21.89
N ILE A 47 6.81 -0.79 21.98
CA ILE A 47 7.02 -2.25 21.92
C ILE A 47 6.30 -2.82 20.70
N ILE A 48 4.97 -2.66 20.62
CA ILE A 48 4.15 -3.28 19.57
C ILE A 48 4.45 -2.69 18.19
N ILE A 49 4.47 -1.36 18.03
CA ILE A 49 4.76 -0.71 16.74
C ILE A 49 6.14 -1.11 16.18
N PRO A 50 7.24 -1.11 16.95
CA PRO A 50 8.53 -1.61 16.47
C PRO A 50 8.51 -3.06 16.00
N ILE A 51 7.81 -3.96 16.70
CA ILE A 51 7.65 -5.36 16.30
C ILE A 51 6.82 -5.46 15.00
N MET A 52 5.83 -4.60 14.83
CA MET A 52 4.99 -4.52 13.63
C MET A 52 5.64 -3.83 12.43
N ARG A 53 6.81 -3.18 12.57
CA ARG A 53 7.53 -2.51 11.47
C ARG A 53 7.60 -3.30 10.16
N PRO A 54 8.01 -4.59 10.13
CA PRO A 54 8.01 -5.37 8.89
C PRO A 54 6.62 -5.46 8.24
N ALA A 55 5.56 -5.60 9.03
CA ALA A 55 4.19 -5.64 8.54
C ALA A 55 3.73 -4.28 8.00
N ILE A 56 4.05 -3.19 8.71
CA ILE A 56 3.75 -1.81 8.28
C ILE A 56 4.41 -1.52 6.94
N VAL A 57 5.67 -1.92 6.77
CA VAL A 57 6.39 -1.77 5.51
C VAL A 57 5.71 -2.56 4.39
N SER A 58 5.37 -3.84 4.62
CA SER A 58 4.68 -4.66 3.62
C SER A 58 3.32 -4.09 3.21
N VAL A 59 2.48 -3.71 4.18
CA VAL A 59 1.17 -3.09 3.89
C VAL A 59 1.36 -1.80 3.10
N SER A 60 2.31 -0.96 3.50
CA SER A 60 2.60 0.30 2.80
C SER A 60 3.01 0.08 1.35
N ILE A 61 3.83 -0.95 1.08
CA ILE A 61 4.24 -1.34 -0.27
C ILE A 61 3.03 -1.81 -1.09
N LEU A 62 2.24 -2.74 -0.54
CA LEU A 62 1.06 -3.29 -1.22
C LEU A 62 0.03 -2.19 -1.56
N GLN A 63 -0.23 -1.28 -0.61
CA GLN A 63 -1.14 -0.14 -0.80
C GLN A 63 -0.59 0.84 -1.83
N THR A 64 0.71 1.16 -1.80
CA THR A 64 1.34 2.05 -2.78
C THR A 64 1.22 1.48 -4.19
N MET A 65 1.50 0.18 -4.36
CA MET A 65 1.35 -0.48 -5.66
C MET A 65 -0.10 -0.46 -6.15
N TRP A 66 -1.06 -0.71 -5.27
CA TRP A 66 -2.48 -0.65 -5.63
C TRP A 66 -2.90 0.76 -6.06
N ILE A 67 -2.62 1.77 -5.24
CA ILE A 67 -3.00 3.17 -5.49
C ILE A 67 -2.34 3.70 -6.78
N TRP A 68 -1.08 3.34 -7.03
CA TRP A 68 -0.38 3.79 -8.24
C TRP A 68 -1.00 3.23 -9.53
N ASN A 69 -1.44 1.97 -9.50
CA ASN A 69 -2.05 1.33 -10.67
C ASN A 69 -3.54 1.65 -10.82
N ASP A 70 -4.17 2.23 -9.81
CA ASP A 70 -5.61 2.45 -9.83
C ASP A 70 -6.02 3.51 -10.85
N PHE A 71 -6.93 3.11 -11.73
CA PHE A 71 -7.51 3.95 -12.76
C PHE A 71 -8.92 4.39 -12.38
N LEU A 72 -9.70 3.50 -11.76
CA LEU A 72 -11.16 3.65 -11.66
C LEU A 72 -11.53 4.70 -10.62
N LEU A 73 -10.96 4.62 -9.41
CA LEU A 73 -11.33 5.54 -8.34
C LEU A 73 -10.97 7.00 -8.67
N PRO A 74 -9.76 7.31 -9.19
CA PRO A 74 -9.42 8.68 -9.57
C PRO A 74 -10.28 9.15 -10.75
N TYR A 75 -10.62 8.26 -11.69
CA TYR A 75 -11.45 8.63 -12.85
C TYR A 75 -12.86 9.05 -12.44
N LEU A 76 -13.44 8.38 -11.44
CA LEU A 76 -14.79 8.67 -10.96
C LEU A 76 -14.86 9.86 -10.00
N THR A 77 -13.76 10.23 -9.36
CA THR A 77 -13.78 11.17 -8.22
C THR A 77 -12.99 12.46 -8.44
N LEU A 78 -12.05 12.50 -9.38
CA LEU A 78 -11.27 13.70 -9.69
C LEU A 78 -11.96 14.54 -10.77
N ASP A 79 -11.80 15.86 -10.66
CA ASP A 79 -12.00 16.76 -11.78
C ASP A 79 -10.83 16.58 -12.77
N LEU A 80 -11.09 15.85 -13.84
CA LEU A 80 -10.11 15.45 -14.85
C LEU A 80 -9.56 16.63 -15.67
N ASN A 81 -10.17 17.81 -15.58
CA ASN A 81 -9.63 19.02 -16.19
C ASN A 81 -8.47 19.60 -15.37
N LYS A 82 -8.44 19.32 -14.06
CA LYS A 82 -7.48 19.89 -13.12
C LYS A 82 -6.45 18.87 -12.63
N TYR A 83 -6.85 17.60 -12.46
CA TYR A 83 -6.00 16.55 -11.94
C TYR A 83 -6.08 15.30 -12.80
N LYS A 84 -4.92 14.77 -13.20
CA LYS A 84 -4.82 13.50 -13.94
C LYS A 84 -3.76 12.62 -13.30
N THR A 85 -4.13 11.39 -12.98
CA THR A 85 -3.16 10.36 -12.60
C THR A 85 -2.45 9.83 -13.84
N VAL A 86 -1.31 9.16 -13.66
CA VAL A 86 -0.54 8.56 -14.76
C VAL A 86 -1.43 7.60 -15.56
N SER A 87 -2.20 6.74 -14.89
CA SER A 87 -3.13 5.81 -15.52
C SER A 87 -4.21 6.51 -16.36
N ILE A 88 -4.75 7.63 -15.88
CA ILE A 88 -5.73 8.43 -16.62
C ILE A 88 -5.08 9.14 -17.81
N ALA A 89 -3.90 9.73 -17.63
CA ALA A 89 -3.20 10.43 -18.70
C ALA A 89 -2.92 9.50 -19.90
N VAL A 90 -2.52 8.26 -19.63
CA VAL A 90 -2.35 7.23 -20.67
C VAL A 90 -3.68 6.93 -21.38
N GLN A 91 -4.79 6.82 -20.65
CA GLN A 91 -6.10 6.54 -21.23
C GLN A 91 -6.58 7.66 -22.17
N TYR A 92 -6.26 8.92 -21.86
CA TYR A 92 -6.59 10.08 -22.70
C TYR A 92 -5.82 10.12 -24.03
N LEU A 93 -4.69 9.40 -24.15
CA LEU A 93 -3.97 9.23 -25.43
C LEU A 93 -4.73 8.32 -26.40
N LYS A 94 -5.68 7.53 -25.89
CA LYS A 94 -6.63 6.76 -26.70
C LYS A 94 -7.74 7.71 -27.16
N GLY A 95 -7.42 8.59 -28.11
CA GLY A 95 -8.34 9.61 -28.59
C GLY A 95 -9.68 9.05 -29.09
N GLY A 96 -10.78 9.77 -28.83
CA GLY A 96 -12.14 9.39 -29.27
C GLY A 96 -12.40 9.48 -30.77
N TYR A 97 -11.40 9.80 -31.59
CA TYR A 97 -11.57 10.20 -33.00
C TYR A 97 -10.55 9.55 -33.97
N GLY A 98 -10.34 8.24 -33.89
CA GLY A 98 -9.85 7.45 -35.04
C GLY A 98 -8.35 7.42 -35.34
N SER A 99 -7.51 8.25 -34.72
CA SER A 99 -6.04 8.13 -34.77
C SER A 99 -5.47 7.85 -33.38
N VAL A 100 -5.41 6.57 -33.00
CA VAL A 100 -4.62 6.16 -31.83
C VAL A 100 -3.16 6.20 -32.26
N GLU A 101 -2.41 7.19 -31.77
CA GLU A 101 -0.95 7.24 -31.81
C GLU A 101 -0.38 6.10 -30.95
N MET A 102 -0.46 4.87 -31.47
CA MET A 102 -0.19 3.65 -30.71
C MET A 102 1.26 3.61 -30.21
N GLY A 103 2.20 4.21 -30.96
CA GLY A 103 3.59 4.38 -30.53
C GLY A 103 3.73 5.28 -29.30
N ALA A 104 3.09 6.45 -29.29
CA ALA A 104 3.11 7.35 -28.14
C ALA A 104 2.43 6.73 -26.91
N MET A 105 1.29 6.06 -27.10
CA MET A 105 0.59 5.36 -26.02
C MET A 105 1.44 4.24 -25.40
N MET A 106 2.07 3.41 -26.23
CA MET A 106 2.98 2.36 -25.76
C MET A 106 4.20 2.95 -25.03
N GLY A 107 4.78 4.04 -25.54
CA GLY A 107 5.87 4.75 -24.88
C GLY A 107 5.47 5.25 -23.48
N CYS A 108 4.31 5.87 -23.35
CA CYS A 108 3.79 6.33 -22.05
C CYS A 108 3.48 5.17 -21.10
N LEU A 109 3.00 4.03 -21.60
CA LEU A 109 2.81 2.83 -20.78
C LEU A 109 4.13 2.30 -20.21
N VAL A 110 5.19 2.23 -21.01
CA VAL A 110 6.52 1.81 -20.54
C VAL A 110 7.04 2.76 -19.46
N LEU A 111 6.90 4.08 -19.68
CA LEU A 111 7.28 5.10 -18.70
C LEU A 111 6.45 5.02 -17.41
N ALA A 112 5.17 4.67 -17.50
CA ALA A 112 4.29 4.50 -16.35
C ALA A 112 4.65 3.27 -15.49
N ILE A 113 5.11 2.20 -16.14
CA ILE A 113 5.46 0.93 -15.49
C ILE A 113 6.86 0.97 -14.85
N LEU A 114 7.82 1.68 -15.46
CA LEU A 114 9.19 1.82 -14.97
C LEU A 114 9.32 2.15 -13.47
N PRO A 115 8.66 3.19 -12.93
CA PRO A 115 8.78 3.55 -11.52
C PRO A 115 8.24 2.44 -10.59
N ILE A 116 7.20 1.72 -11.01
CA ILE A 116 6.66 0.58 -10.25
C ILE A 116 7.66 -0.56 -10.20
N ILE A 117 8.31 -0.88 -11.33
CA ILE A 117 9.33 -1.94 -11.37
C ILE A 117 10.49 -1.58 -10.46
N ILE A 118 11.00 -0.36 -10.53
CA ILE A 118 12.10 0.11 -9.68
C ILE A 118 11.69 0.03 -8.20
N PHE A 119 10.50 0.52 -7.86
CA PHE A 119 9.96 0.45 -6.50
C PHE A 119 9.86 -1.00 -6.01
N TYR A 120 9.28 -1.88 -6.83
CA TYR A 120 9.14 -3.30 -6.50
C TYR A 120 10.50 -3.98 -6.29
N LEU A 121 11.49 -3.74 -7.15
CA LEU A 121 12.83 -4.34 -7.01
C LEU A 121 13.53 -3.91 -5.71
N ILE A 122 13.32 -2.68 -5.26
CA ILE A 122 13.83 -2.18 -3.98
C ILE A 122 13.06 -2.83 -2.81
N CYS A 123 11.75 -2.96 -2.96
CA CYS A 123 10.83 -3.35 -1.90
C CYS A 123 10.63 -4.88 -1.73
N GLN A 124 10.92 -5.69 -2.76
CA GLN A 124 10.64 -7.14 -2.79
C GLN A 124 11.17 -7.91 -1.58
N LYS A 125 12.37 -7.53 -1.09
CA LYS A 125 13.00 -8.16 0.09
C LYS A 125 12.23 -7.92 1.40
N TYR A 126 11.43 -6.86 1.46
CA TYR A 126 10.60 -6.53 2.62
C TYR A 126 9.22 -7.19 2.52
N ILE A 127 8.65 -7.28 1.32
CA ILE A 127 7.33 -7.90 1.07
C ILE A 127 7.33 -9.36 1.55
N ILE A 128 8.34 -10.14 1.13
CA ILE A 128 8.45 -11.57 1.44
C ILE A 128 8.51 -11.81 2.95
N LYS A 129 9.19 -10.94 3.71
CA LYS A 129 9.29 -11.09 5.17
C LYS A 129 7.98 -10.77 5.90
N GLY A 130 7.27 -9.71 5.49
CA GLY A 130 6.06 -9.28 6.20
C GLY A 130 4.81 -10.09 5.89
N VAL A 131 4.61 -10.55 4.65
CA VAL A 131 3.43 -11.35 4.28
C VAL A 131 3.56 -12.79 4.80
N MET A 132 4.74 -13.40 4.68
CA MET A 132 4.96 -14.76 5.17
C MET A 132 4.82 -14.82 6.70
N SER A 133 5.34 -13.85 7.45
CA SER A 133 5.24 -13.85 8.92
C SER A 133 3.80 -13.87 9.45
N GLY A 134 2.81 -13.41 8.69
CA GLY A 134 1.39 -13.49 9.06
C GLY A 134 0.69 -14.78 8.59
N ALA A 135 1.26 -15.51 7.63
CA ALA A 135 0.68 -16.69 7.02
C ALA A 135 1.22 -18.03 7.57
N VAL A 136 2.45 -18.08 8.12
CA VAL A 136 3.09 -19.36 8.52
C VAL A 136 2.80 -19.80 9.98
N LYS A 137 1.84 -19.19 10.69
CA LYS A 137 1.44 -19.65 12.04
C LYS A 137 -0.01 -20.16 12.06
N GLY A 138 -0.41 -20.86 11.00
CA GLY A 138 -1.58 -21.73 10.97
C GLY A 138 -1.15 -23.19 10.98
#